data_AF-A0A2V1DEE5-F1
#
_entry.id   AF-A0A2V1DEE5-F1
#
_cell.length_a   1.000
_cell.length_b   1.000
_cell.length_c   1.000
_cell.angle_alpha   90.00
_cell.angle_beta   90.00
_cell.angle_gamma   90.00
#
_symmetry.space_group_name_H-M   'P 1'
#
loop_
_entity.id
_entity.type
_entity.pdbx_description
1 polymer ?
#
loop_
_entity_poly.entity_id
_entity_poly.type
_entity_poly.pdbx_seq_one_letter_code
_entity_poly.pdbx_strand_id
1 'polypeptide(L)'
;MSSSSHPISSARFAAALESLSVSSLYLKVAELQNSIAHLHTSNAALEEYVRQDNDKDCYEALLENKDVIKSMEERIGLVKKE
;
A
#
# COMPACT_ATOMS: atom_id res chain seq x y z
N MET A 1 11.85 1.57 -12.98
CA MET A 1 12.45 2.10 -11.73
C MET A 1 12.24 1.06 -10.63
N SER A 2 13.32 0.69 -9.94
CA SER A 2 13.47 -0.22 -8.78
C SER A 2 12.69 -1.54 -8.73
N SER A 3 13.19 -2.56 -9.45
CA SER A 3 12.87 -3.99 -9.25
C SER A 3 13.54 -4.62 -8.01
N SER A 4 14.13 -3.80 -7.12
CA SER A 4 14.92 -4.26 -5.96
C SER A 4 14.32 -3.91 -4.60
N SER A 5 13.12 -3.32 -4.54
CA SER A 5 12.41 -3.07 -3.28
C SER A 5 11.70 -4.34 -2.82
N HIS A 6 12.39 -5.20 -2.08
CA HIS A 6 11.73 -6.32 -1.41
C HIS A 6 10.71 -5.77 -0.40
N PRO A 7 9.44 -6.19 -0.46
CA PRO A 7 8.45 -5.77 0.53
C PRO A 7 8.92 -6.10 1.94
N ILE A 8 8.89 -5.11 2.84
CA ILE A 8 9.14 -5.35 4.27
C ILE A 8 8.04 -6.26 4.82
N SER A 9 8.44 -7.33 5.52
CA SER A 9 7.50 -8.26 6.15
C SER A 9 6.71 -7.55 7.26
N SER A 10 5.48 -8.03 7.50
CA SER A 10 4.62 -7.54 8.59
C SER A 10 5.31 -7.63 9.96
N ALA A 11 6.02 -8.72 10.23
CA ALA A 11 6.79 -8.91 11.47
C ALA A 11 7.89 -7.86 11.65
N ARG A 12 8.66 -7.56 10.60
CA ARG A 12 9.72 -6.55 10.67
C ARG A 12 9.16 -5.14 10.77
N PHE A 13 7.99 -4.90 10.16
CA PHE A 13 7.27 -3.65 10.32
C PHE A 13 6.79 -3.45 11.76
N ALA A 14 6.14 -4.45 12.36
CA ALA A 14 5.66 -4.40 13.74
C ALA A 14 6.79 -4.14 14.75
N ALA A 15 7.91 -4.86 14.63
CA ALA A 15 9.06 -4.67 15.51
C ALA A 15 9.66 -3.25 15.44
N ALA A 16 9.50 -2.54 14.32
CA ALA A 16 9.96 -1.15 14.21
C ALA A 16 9.02 -0.17 14.95
N LEU A 17 7.73 -0.50 15.10
CA LEU A 17 6.74 0.37 15.73
C LEU A 17 6.97 0.53 17.23
N GLU A 18 7.47 -0.51 17.91
CA GLU A 18 7.75 -0.52 19.36
C GLU A 18 8.68 0.63 19.81
N SER A 19 9.52 1.12 18.89
CA SER A 19 10.48 2.20 19.15
C SER A 19 9.96 3.61 18.85
N LEU A 20 8.74 3.73 18.32
CA LEU A 20 8.17 4.99 17.84
C LEU A 20 7.39 5.72 18.93
N SER A 21 7.41 7.06 18.85
CA SER A 21 6.50 7.89 19.64
C SER A 21 5.06 7.79 19.14
N VAL A 22 4.09 8.04 20.01
CA VAL A 22 2.66 8.10 19.65
C VAL A 22 2.40 9.06 18.49
N SER A 23 3.06 10.22 18.46
CA SER A 23 2.95 11.18 17.35
C SER A 23 3.43 10.56 16.02
N SER A 24 4.54 9.84 16.05
CA SER A 24 5.07 9.12 14.89
C SER A 24 4.12 8.01 14.40
N LEU A 25 3.43 7.32 15.31
CA LEU A 25 2.41 6.32 14.94
C LEU A 25 1.23 6.97 14.20
N TYR A 26 0.71 8.09 14.70
CA TYR A 26 -0.35 8.84 14.00
C TYR A 26 0.08 9.30 12.61
N LEU A 27 1.29 9.85 12.48
CA LEU A 27 1.85 10.25 11.19
C LEU A 27 1.95 9.04 10.24
N LYS A 28 2.34 7.87 10.75
CA LYS A 28 2.44 6.66 9.93
C LYS A 28 1.07 6.18 9.44
N VAL A 29 0.02 6.26 10.28
CA VAL A 29 -1.35 5.96 9.84
C VAL A 29 -1.78 6.92 8.73
N ALA A 30 -1.56 8.22 8.90
CA ALA A 30 -1.92 9.22 7.90
C ALA A 30 -1.19 9.00 6.57
N GLU A 31 0.11 8.69 6.61
CA GLU A 31 0.91 8.35 5.43
C GLU A 31 0.38 7.12 4.69
N LEU A 32 0.04 6.05 5.41
CA LEU A 32 -0.52 4.82 4.84
C LEU A 32 -1.90 5.08 4.22
N GLN A 33 -2.77 5.86 4.89
CA GLN A 33 -4.07 6.23 4.36
C GLN A 33 -3.97 7.07 3.08
N ASN A 34 -3.06 8.04 3.05
CA ASN A 34 -2.80 8.83 1.84
C ASN A 34 -2.32 7.95 0.70
N SER A 35 -1.41 7.01 0.97
CA SER A 35 -0.89 6.08 -0.04
C SER A 35 -2.00 5.18 -0.62
N ILE A 36 -2.87 4.64 0.24
CA ILE A 36 -4.04 3.86 -0.17
C ILE A 36 -4.99 4.71 -1.05
N ALA A 37 -5.28 5.95 -0.64
CA ALA A 37 -6.16 6.84 -1.41
C ALA A 37 -5.60 7.15 -2.81
N HIS A 38 -4.27 7.36 -2.91
CA HIS A 38 -3.61 7.53 -4.19
C HIS A 38 -3.68 6.27 -5.06
N LEU A 39 -3.45 5.09 -4.49
CA LEU A 39 -3.54 3.83 -5.22
C LEU A 39 -4.96 3.53 -5.71
N HIS A 40 -5.99 3.82 -4.91
CA HIS A 40 -7.39 3.69 -5.37
C HIS A 40 -7.69 4.61 -6.55
N THR A 41 -7.26 5.87 -6.47
CA THR A 41 -7.43 6.82 -7.58
C THR A 41 -6.71 6.35 -8.84
N SER A 42 -5.47 5.87 -8.69
CA SER A 42 -4.66 5.33 -9.79
C SER A 42 -5.32 4.10 -10.42
N ASN A 43 -5.84 3.18 -9.60
CA ASN A 43 -6.51 1.97 -10.07
C ASN A 43 -7.82 2.29 -10.79
N ALA A 44 -8.60 3.26 -10.31
CA ALA A 44 -9.83 3.67 -10.99
C ALA A 44 -9.54 4.20 -12.41
N ALA A 45 -8.48 4.99 -12.58
CA ALA A 45 -8.04 5.46 -13.88
C ALA A 45 -7.53 4.32 -14.78
N LEU A 46 -6.75 3.38 -14.22
CA LEU A 46 -6.19 2.25 -14.94
C LEU A 46 -7.26 1.21 -15.33
N GLU A 47 -8.30 1.02 -14.51
CA GLU A 47 -9.44 0.16 -14.83
C GLU A 47 -10.21 0.65 -16.07
N GLU A 48 -10.33 1.97 -16.25
CA GLU A 48 -10.94 2.53 -17.46
C GLU A 48 -10.08 2.23 -18.70
N TYR A 49 -8.76 2.40 -18.58
CA TYR A 49 -7.82 2.11 -19.66
C TYR A 49 -7.86 0.63 -20.09
N VAL A 50 -7.81 -0.30 -19.12
CA VAL A 50 -7.85 -1.75 -19.38
C VAL A 50 -9.15 -2.17 -20.07
N ARG A 51 -10.28 -1.56 -19.71
CA ARG A 51 -11.58 -1.87 -20.37
C ARG A 51 -11.60 -1.45 -21.84
N GLN A 52 -10.90 -0.38 -22.20
CA GLN A 52 -10.86 0.15 -23.57
C GLN A 52 -9.88 -0.63 -24.45
N ASP A 53 -8.66 -0.89 -23.95
CA ASP A 53 -7.56 -1.39 -24.76
C ASP A 53 -7.25 -2.89 -24.55
N ASN A 54 -7.93 -3.55 -23.60
CA ASN A 54 -7.69 -4.96 -23.20
C ASN A 54 -6.20 -5.27 -22.94
N ASP A 55 -5.50 -4.29 -22.35
CA ASP A 55 -4.08 -4.35 -22.05
C ASP A 55 -3.83 -5.25 -20.82
N LYS A 56 -3.14 -6.37 -21.08
CA LYS A 56 -2.80 -7.37 -20.08
C LYS A 56 -1.81 -6.85 -19.03
N ASP A 57 -0.83 -6.05 -19.41
CA ASP A 57 0.20 -5.55 -18.49
C ASP A 57 -0.43 -4.55 -17.52
N CYS A 58 -1.34 -3.71 -18.03
CA CYS A 58 -2.15 -2.82 -17.20
C CYS A 58 -3.09 -3.58 -16.26
N TYR A 59 -3.65 -4.71 -16.70
CA TYR A 59 -4.44 -5.58 -15.83
C TYR A 59 -3.61 -6.23 -14.72
N GLU A 60 -2.41 -6.70 -15.02
CA GLU A 60 -1.49 -7.25 -14.01
C GLU A 60 -1.10 -6.18 -12.99
N ALA A 61 -0.79 -4.95 -13.44
CA ALA A 61 -0.51 -3.82 -12.55
C ALA A 61 -1.70 -3.47 -11.61
N LEU A 62 -2.94 -3.61 -12.08
CA LEU A 62 -4.13 -3.44 -11.22
C LEU A 62 -4.18 -4.48 -10.09
N LEU A 63 -3.85 -5.73 -10.38
CA LEU A 63 -3.83 -6.80 -9.40
C LEU A 63 -2.72 -6.58 -8.37
N GLU A 64 -1.51 -6.22 -8.83
CA GLU A 64 -0.39 -5.90 -7.94
C GLU A 64 -0.72 -4.73 -7.02
N ASN A 65 -1.32 -3.66 -7.54
CA ASN A 65 -1.74 -2.51 -6.73
C ASN A 65 -2.79 -2.91 -5.68
N LYS A 66 -3.71 -3.83 -6.00
CA LYS A 66 -4.70 -4.35 -5.04
C LYS A 66 -4.02 -5.11 -3.89
N ASP A 67 -2.97 -5.85 -4.16
CA ASP A 67 -2.22 -6.54 -3.11
C ASP A 67 -1.36 -5.59 -2.27
N VAL A 68 -0.82 -4.53 -2.88
CA VAL A 68 -0.16 -3.44 -2.14
C VAL A 68 -1.14 -2.75 -1.18
N ILE A 69 -2.37 -2.45 -1.62
CA ILE A 69 -3.42 -1.86 -0.77
C ILE A 69 -3.70 -2.76 0.44
N LYS A 70 -3.92 -4.06 0.24
CA LYS A 70 -4.14 -5.02 1.34
C LYS A 70 -2.99 -5.01 2.35
N SER A 71 -1.75 -5.01 1.86
CA SER A 71 -0.57 -4.95 2.74
C SER A 71 -0.50 -3.64 3.54
N MET A 72 -0.90 -2.51 2.95
CA MET A 72 -0.98 -1.23 3.66
C MET A 72 -2.10 -1.22 4.71
N GLU A 73 -3.26 -1.81 4.42
CA GLU A 73 -4.37 -1.97 5.37
C GLU A 73 -3.97 -2.84 6.56
N GLU A 74 -3.26 -3.95 6.31
CA GLU A 74 -2.68 -4.79 7.37
C GLU A 74 -1.71 -3.99 8.25
N ARG A 75 -0.84 -3.17 7.65
CA ARG A 75 0.09 -2.29 8.38
C ARG A 75 -0.65 -1.26 9.23
N ILE A 76 -1.73 -0.66 8.74
CA ILE A 76 -2.59 0.21 9.57
C ILE A 76 -3.13 -0.57 10.76
N GLY A 77 -3.56 -1.81 10.55
CA GLY A 77 -4.02 -2.70 11.62
C GLY A 77 -2.94 -2.99 12.67
N LEU A 78 -1.68 -3.10 12.28
CA LEU A 78 -0.55 -3.24 13.20
C LEU A 78 -0.27 -1.96 13.98
N VAL A 79 -0.27 -0.80 13.31
CA VAL A 79 -0.05 0.50 14.00
C VAL A 79 -1.13 0.79 15.03
N LYS A 80 -2.38 0.38 14.78
CA LYS A 80 -3.49 0.58 15.73
C LYS A 80 -3.43 -0.32 16.98
N LYS A 81 -2.55 -1.33 16.99
CA LYS A 81 -2.37 -2.27 18.11
C LYS A 81 -1.22 -1.88 19.05
N GLU A 82 -0.35 -0.98 18.60
CA GLU A 82 0.68 -0.32 19.42
C GLU A 82 0.10 0.89 20.16
#